data_AF-A0A974UXN5-F1
#
_entry.id   AF-A0A974UXN5-F1
#
_cell.length_a   1.000
_cell.length_b   1.000
_cell.length_c   1.000
_cell.angle_alpha   90.00
_cell.angle_beta   90.00
_cell.angle_gamma   90.00
#
_symmetry.space_group_name_H-M   'P 1'
#
loop_
_entity.id
_entity.type
_entity.pdbx_description
1 polymer ?
#
loop_
_entity_poly.entity_id
_entity_poly.type
_entity_poly.pdbx_seq_one_letter_code
_entity_poly.pdbx_strand_id
1 'polypeptide(L)' 'MNDKAENKAEELKGRAKEAAGNATDNEQWQAEGKAEQGKSNLKQAADKVKDAIKGASD' A
#
# COMPACT_ATOMS: atom_id res chain seq x y z
N MET A 1 13.68 -1.49 15.34
CA MET A 1 12.41 -2.06 15.87
C MET A 1 11.19 -1.20 15.54
N ASN A 2 11.37 -0.02 14.93
CA ASN A 2 10.31 0.92 14.59
C ASN A 2 9.56 0.53 13.29
N ASP A 3 10.27 0.02 12.28
CA ASP A 3 9.72 -0.24 10.94
C ASP A 3 8.68 -1.36 10.88
N LYS A 4 8.81 -2.39 11.72
CA LYS A 4 7.83 -3.49 11.75
C LYS A 4 6.53 -3.10 12.45
N ALA A 5 6.61 -2.19 13.41
CA ALA A 5 5.43 -1.71 14.12
C ALA A 5 4.63 -0.75 13.23
N GLU A 6 5.30 0.18 12.54
CA GLU A 6 4.66 1.09 11.58
C GLU A 6 4.01 0.35 10.42
N ASN A 7 4.70 -0.60 9.79
CA ASN A 7 4.09 -1.40 8.71
C ASN A 7 2.84 -2.17 9.18
N LYS A 8 2.89 -2.75 10.38
CA LYS A 8 1.71 -3.41 10.96
C LYS A 8 0.58 -2.44 11.28
N ALA A 9 0.91 -1.24 11.75
CA ALA A 9 -0.07 -0.21 12.07
C ALA A 9 -0.75 0.32 10.82
N GLU A 10 -0.01 0.55 9.74
CA GLU A 10 -0.56 0.94 8.43
C GLU A 10 -1.44 -0.17 7.84
N GLU A 11 -1.03 -1.44 7.94
CA GLU A 11 -1.84 -2.57 7.48
C GLU A 11 -3.15 -2.70 8.29
N LEU A 12 -3.07 -2.55 9.61
CA LEU A 12 -4.26 -2.51 10.49
C LEU A 12 -5.18 -1.34 10.16
N LYS A 13 -4.61 -0.17 9.89
CA LYS A 13 -5.37 1.03 9.53
C LYS A 13 -6.07 0.88 8.19
N GLY A 14 -5.40 0.27 7.20
CA GLY A 14 -5.99 -0.06 5.90
C GLY A 14 -7.16 -1.03 6.03
N ARG A 15 -6.98 -2.14 6.77
CA ARG A 15 -8.05 -3.10 7.04
C ARG A 15 -9.22 -2.47 7.82
N ALA A 16 -8.93 -1.58 8.76
CA ALA A 16 -9.95 -0.85 9.50
C ALA A 16 -10.73 0.12 8.59
N LYS A 17 -10.06 0.83 7.67
CA LYS A 17 -10.71 1.66 6.64
C LYS A 17 -11.60 0.82 5.72
N GLU A 18 -11.12 -0.34 5.27
CA GLU A 18 -11.90 -1.26 4.44
C GLU A 18 -13.13 -1.79 5.19
N ALA A 19 -12.96 -2.24 6.44
CA ALA A 19 -14.06 -2.74 7.26
C ALA A 19 -15.08 -1.64 7.59
N ALA A 20 -14.62 -0.44 7.94
CA ALA A 20 -15.48 0.72 8.19
C ALA A 20 -16.22 1.15 6.91
N GLY A 21 -15.55 1.20 5.76
CA GLY A 21 -16.16 1.51 4.47
C GLY A 21 -17.20 0.47 4.05
N ASN A 22 -16.95 -0.82 4.32
CA ASN A 22 -17.92 -1.89 4.08
C ASN A 22 -19.12 -1.84 5.03
N ALA A 23 -18.91 -1.44 6.30
CA ALA A 23 -19.98 -1.33 7.29
C ALA A 23 -20.84 -0.07 7.13
N THR A 24 -20.32 0.98 6.48
CA THR A 24 -21.02 2.26 6.25
C THR A 24 -21.51 2.44 4.81
N ASP A 25 -21.41 1.40 3.96
CA ASP A 25 -21.68 1.47 2.51
C ASP A 25 -20.95 2.66 1.83
N ASN A 26 -19.76 3.00 2.34
CA ASN A 26 -19.02 4.15 1.87
C ASN A 26 -17.96 3.69 0.85
N GLU A 27 -18.39 3.55 -0.40
CA GLU A 27 -17.57 3.09 -1.54
C GLU A 27 -16.24 3.85 -1.67
N GLN A 28 -16.22 5.13 -1.28
CA GLN A 28 -15.01 5.95 -1.31
C GLN A 28 -13.90 5.40 -0.40
N TRP A 29 -14.25 4.89 0.79
CA TRP A 29 -13.28 4.39 1.77
C TRP A 29 -12.70 3.03 1.34
N GLN A 30 -13.51 2.17 0.72
CA GLN A 30 -13.02 0.94 0.10
C GLN A 30 -12.12 1.23 -1.12
N ALA A 31 -12.53 2.19 -1.95
CA ALA A 31 -11.77 2.58 -3.13
C ALA A 31 -10.40 3.17 -2.75
N GLU A 32 -10.35 4.04 -1.74
CA GLU A 32 -9.09 4.56 -1.20
C GLU A 32 -8.17 3.45 -0.69
N GLY A 33 -8.67 2.51 0.13
CA GLY A 33 -7.86 1.41 0.67
C GLY A 33 -7.27 0.52 -0.42
N LYS A 34 -8.08 0.12 -1.41
CA LYS A 34 -7.61 -0.67 -2.55
C LYS A 34 -6.66 0.12 -3.47
N ALA A 35 -6.92 1.41 -3.68
CA ALA A 35 -6.06 2.26 -4.49
C ALA A 35 -4.70 2.48 -3.82
N GLU A 36 -4.65 2.63 -2.50
CA GLU A 36 -3.40 2.74 -1.73
C GLU A 36 -2.58 1.45 -1.79
N GLN A 37 -3.21 0.29 -1.62
CA GLN A 37 -2.55 -1.01 -1.79
C GLN A 37 -2.02 -1.21 -3.21
N GLY A 38 -2.83 -0.91 -4.23
CA GLY A 38 -2.43 -1.01 -5.62
C GLY A 38 -1.27 -0.07 -5.98
N LYS A 39 -1.33 1.18 -5.51
CA LYS A 39 -0.23 2.15 -5.69
C LYS A 39 1.05 1.71 -5.02
N SER A 40 0.98 1.14 -3.81
CA SER A 40 2.17 0.71 -3.08
C SER A 40 2.86 -0.47 -3.79
N ASN A 41 2.09 -1.47 -4.22
CA ASN A 41 2.61 -2.58 -5.03
C ASN A 41 3.21 -2.10 -6.36
N LEU A 42 2.52 -1.17 -7.04
CA LEU A 42 3.01 -0.61 -8.30
C LEU A 42 4.31 0.19 -8.10
N LYS A 43 4.39 0.99 -7.03
CA LYS A 43 5.61 1.71 -6.65
C LYS A 43 6.76 0.74 -6.41
N GLN A 44 6.57 -0.30 -5.59
CA GLN A 44 7.62 -1.28 -5.31
C GLN A 44 8.08 -2.02 -6.58
N ALA A 45 7.15 -2.38 -7.47
CA ALA A 45 7.50 -3.00 -8.74
C ALA A 45 8.28 -2.04 -9.65
N ALA A 46 7.84 -0.79 -9.76
CA ALA A 46 8.52 0.23 -10.54
C ALA A 46 9.91 0.57 -9.99
N ASP A 47 10.07 0.62 -8.67
CA ASP A 47 11.36 0.85 -8.01
C ASP A 47 12.33 -0.30 -8.29
N LYS A 48 11.89 -1.56 -8.15
CA LYS A 48 12.71 -2.74 -8.51
C LYS A 48 13.16 -2.72 -9.97
N VAL A 49 12.26 -2.35 -10.89
CA VAL A 49 12.60 -2.24 -12.32
C VAL A 49 13.62 -1.13 -12.55
N LYS A 50 13.42 0.05 -11.95
CA LYS A 50 14.39 1.16 -12.03
C LYS A 50 15.75 0.78 -11.46
N ASP A 51 15.77 0.12 -10.30
CA ASP A 51 16.99 -0.29 -9.61
C ASP A 51 17.77 -1.33 -10.43
N ALA A 52 17.09 -2.32 -11.01
CA ALA A 52 17.69 -3.30 -11.90
C ALA A 52 18.27 -2.67 -13.18
N ILE A 53 17.59 -1.69 -13.77
CA ILE A 53 18.09 -0.95 -14.94
C ILE A 53 19.32 -0.13 -14.56
N LYS A 54 19.29 0.52 -13.40
CA LYS A 54 20.39 1.35 -12.91
C LYS A 54 21.62 0.51 -12.58
N GLY A 55 21.45 -0.67 -11.98
CA GLY A 55 22.54 -1.61 -11.71
C GLY A 55 23.09 -2.33 -12.94
N ALA A 56 22.35 -2.38 -14.06
CA ALA A 56 22.81 -2.94 -15.33
C ALA A 56 23.55 -1.93 -16.22
N SER A 57 23.49 -0.64 -15.88
CA SER A 57 24.17 0.45 -16.61
C SER A 57 25.37 1.03 -15.86
N ASP A 58 25.73 0.47 -14.70
CA ASP A 58 26.95 0.78 -13.92
C ASP A 58 28.10 -0.17 -14.29
#